data_AF-A0A8T4SC11-F1
#
_entry.id   AF-A0A8T4SC11-F1
#
_cell.length_a   1.000
_cell.length_b   1.000
_cell.length_c   1.000
_cell.angle_alpha   90.00
_cell.angle_beta   90.00
_cell.angle_gamma   90.00
#
_symmetry.space_group_name_H-M   'P 1'
#
loop_
_entity.id
_entity.type
_entity.pdbx_description
1 polymer ?
#
loop_
_entity_poly.entity_id
_entity_poly.type
_entity_poly.pdbx_seq_one_letter_code
_entity_poly.pdbx_strand_id
1 'polypeptide(L)'
;MKKWIDFSFFFSPRLDTVLMVEKTLKDAETAISKSELSRRLPNQVMRPTLNLILRYLEAKGMIMTGSKGILWIYNDNPKMRKLMEESVDA
;
A
#
# COMPACT_ATOMS: atom_id res chain seq x y z
N MET A 1 16.69 -10.25 14.85
CA MET A 1 16.80 -11.15 13.69
C MET A 1 15.72 -10.76 12.67
N LYS A 2 16.04 -9.98 11.64
CA LYS A 2 15.11 -9.72 10.53
C LYS A 2 14.98 -11.02 9.74
N LYS A 3 13.85 -11.72 9.89
CA LYS A 3 13.48 -12.87 9.06
C LYS A 3 13.19 -12.34 7.65
N TRP A 4 14.24 -12.21 6.84
CA TRP A 4 14.10 -11.96 5.42
C TRP A 4 13.74 -13.29 4.76
N ILE A 5 12.61 -13.27 4.06
CA ILE A 5 12.24 -14.25 3.02
C ILE A 5 11.73 -15.58 3.58
N ASP A 6 10.47 -15.59 4.02
CA ASP A 6 9.68 -16.82 3.98
C ASP A 6 9.02 -16.90 2.59
N PHE A 7 9.73 -17.57 1.68
CA PHE A 7 9.33 -17.80 0.29
C PHE A 7 8.17 -18.82 0.27
N SER A 8 6.97 -18.40 0.66
CA SER A 8 5.74 -19.06 0.21
C SER A 8 5.55 -18.75 -1.29
N PHE A 9 6.33 -19.46 -2.11
CA PHE A 9 6.64 -19.23 -3.52
C PHE A 9 5.47 -19.35 -4.52
N PHE A 10 4.20 -19.35 -4.11
CA PHE A 10 3.10 -19.72 -5.02
C PHE A 10 2.09 -18.63 -5.40
N PHE A 11 2.14 -17.42 -4.82
CA PHE A 11 1.14 -16.38 -5.14
C PHE A 11 1.76 -15.00 -5.33
N SER A 12 2.35 -14.77 -6.51
CA SER A 12 2.56 -13.40 -6.97
C SER A 12 1.20 -12.79 -7.32
N PRO A 13 0.82 -11.63 -6.76
CA PRO A 13 -0.33 -10.90 -7.25
C PRO A 13 -0.10 -10.55 -8.72
N ARG A 14 -1.16 -10.62 -9.51
CA ARG A 14 -1.17 -10.01 -10.83
C ARG A 14 -1.18 -8.48 -10.67
N LEU A 15 -0.63 -7.77 -11.66
CA LEU A 15 -0.53 -6.31 -11.62
C LEU A 15 -1.90 -5.64 -11.46
N ASP A 16 -2.94 -6.15 -12.12
CA ASP A 16 -4.33 -5.68 -11.99
C ASP A 16 -4.80 -5.66 -10.52
N THR A 17 -4.42 -6.66 -9.74
CA THR A 17 -4.79 -6.82 -8.33
C THR A 17 -4.04 -5.81 -7.47
N VAL A 18 -2.77 -5.56 -7.78
CA VAL A 18 -1.97 -4.52 -7.09
C VAL A 18 -2.59 -3.14 -7.33
N LEU A 19 -2.86 -2.80 -8.61
CA LEU A 19 -3.44 -1.52 -9.01
C LEU A 19 -4.84 -1.31 -8.42
N MET A 20 -5.62 -2.38 -8.31
CA MET A 20 -6.93 -2.34 -7.67
C MET A 20 -6.83 -1.97 -6.18
N VAL A 21 -5.93 -2.62 -5.43
CA VAL A 21 -5.70 -2.30 -4.01
C VAL A 21 -5.14 -0.89 -3.85
N GLU A 22 -4.20 -0.49 -4.71
CA GLU A 22 -3.64 0.86 -4.74
C GLU A 22 -4.73 1.91 -4.92
N LYS A 23 -5.59 1.74 -5.94
CA LYS A 23 -6.69 2.66 -6.21
C LYS A 23 -7.65 2.76 -5.02
N THR A 24 -8.06 1.63 -4.44
CA THR A 24 -8.99 1.61 -3.31
C THR A 24 -8.42 2.34 -2.08
N LEU A 25 -7.11 2.23 -1.84
CA LEU A 25 -6.43 2.96 -0.75
C LEU A 25 -6.29 4.45 -1.06
N LYS A 26 -5.95 4.80 -2.31
CA LYS A 26 -5.81 6.20 -2.76
C LYS A 26 -7.15 6.95 -2.73
N ASP A 27 -8.25 6.27 -3.05
CA ASP A 27 -9.61 6.83 -3.00
C ASP A 27 -10.14 6.95 -1.55
N ALA A 28 -9.45 6.37 -0.55
CA ALA A 28 -9.85 6.50 0.84
C ALA A 28 -9.37 7.85 1.41
N GLU A 29 -10.31 8.69 1.83
CA GLU A 29 -10.00 10.01 2.44
C GLU A 29 -9.28 9.89 3.79
N THR A 30 -9.46 8.78 4.48
CA THR A 30 -8.92 8.53 5.83
C THR A 30 -8.39 7.10 5.95
N ALA A 31 -7.68 6.83 7.04
CA ALA A 31 -7.17 5.50 7.32
C ALA A 31 -8.33 4.49 7.43
N ILE A 32 -8.22 3.36 6.71
CA ILE A 32 -9.24 2.31 6.72
C ILE A 32 -8.68 0.99 7.27
N SER A 33 -9.54 0.23 7.94
CA SER A 33 -9.17 -1.11 8.41
C SER A 33 -8.95 -2.08 7.24
N LYS A 34 -8.19 -3.15 7.46
CA LYS A 34 -8.00 -4.20 6.44
C LYS A 34 -9.34 -4.87 6.04
N SER A 35 -10.27 -4.99 6.99
CA SER A 35 -11.62 -5.51 6.72
C SER A 35 -12.42 -4.57 5.83
N GLU A 36 -12.33 -3.26 6.08
CA GLU A 36 -12.99 -2.25 5.24
C GLU A 36 -12.39 -2.22 3.84
N LEU A 37 -11.06 -2.23 3.73
CA LEU A 37 -10.36 -2.38 2.45
C LEU A 37 -10.88 -3.60 1.69
N SER A 38 -10.96 -4.76 2.34
CA SER A 38 -11.45 -6.00 1.72
C SER A 38 -12.89 -5.91 1.20
N ARG A 39 -13.74 -5.09 1.84
CA ARG A 39 -15.14 -4.86 1.42
C ARG A 39 -15.25 -3.89 0.24
N ARG A 40 -14.33 -2.94 0.13
CA ARG A 40 -14.31 -1.94 -0.96
C ARG A 40 -13.69 -2.47 -2.26
N LEU A 41 -12.91 -3.54 -2.19
CA LEU A 41 -12.33 -4.14 -3.38
C LEU A 41 -13.46 -4.68 -4.29
N PRO A 42 -13.41 -4.40 -5.61
CA PRO A 42 -14.42 -4.90 -6.55
C PRO A 42 -14.42 -6.42 -6.68
N ASN A 43 -13.31 -7.08 -6.34
CA ASN A 43 -13.17 -8.53 -6.33
C ASN A 43 -12.55 -9.01 -5.02
N GLN A 44 -12.90 -10.22 -4.60
CA GLN A 44 -12.32 -10.82 -3.39
C GLN A 44 -10.84 -11.15 -3.62
N VAL A 45 -9.97 -10.53 -2.82
CA VAL A 45 -8.53 -10.83 -2.81
C VAL A 45 -8.21 -11.74 -1.62
N MET A 46 -7.47 -12.81 -1.87
CA MET A 46 -7.03 -13.73 -0.83
C MET A 46 -6.21 -12.99 0.23
N ARG A 47 -6.45 -13.30 1.52
CA ARG A 47 -5.77 -12.63 2.65
C ARG A 47 -4.24 -12.61 2.56
N PRO A 48 -3.55 -13.70 2.15
CA PRO A 48 -2.10 -13.69 1.95
C PRO A 48 -1.66 -12.74 0.83
N THR A 49 -2.36 -12.74 -0.30
CA THR A 49 -2.10 -11.84 -1.43
C THR A 49 -2.26 -10.39 -1.02
N LEU A 50 -3.35 -10.05 -0.31
CA LEU A 50 -3.57 -8.71 0.21
C LEU A 50 -2.46 -8.29 1.19
N ASN A 51 -2.01 -9.19 2.07
CA ASN A 51 -0.87 -8.91 2.96
C ASN A 51 0.44 -8.65 2.21
N LEU A 52 0.69 -9.40 1.14
CA LEU A 52 1.88 -9.21 0.31
C LEU A 52 1.85 -7.85 -0.39
N ILE A 53 0.69 -7.47 -0.95
CA ILE A 53 0.51 -6.16 -1.59
C ILE A 53 0.70 -5.03 -0.58
N LEU A 54 0.06 -5.10 0.60
CA LEU A 54 0.20 -4.05 1.62
C LEU A 54 1.65 -3.90 2.08
N ARG A 55 2.36 -5.01 2.33
CA ARG A 55 3.79 -4.96 2.65
C ARG A 55 4.63 -4.34 1.54
N TYR A 56 4.32 -4.65 0.28
CA TYR A 56 5.01 -4.07 -0.87
C TYR A 56 4.80 -2.55 -0.93
N LEU A 57 3.56 -2.09 -0.78
CA LEU A 57 3.22 -0.66 -0.80
C LEU A 57 3.84 0.09 0.40
N GLU A 58 3.84 -0.51 1.59
CA GLU A 58 4.45 0.06 2.79
C GLU A 58 5.97 0.18 2.63
N ALA A 59 6.63 -0.87 2.11
CA ALA A 59 8.06 -0.83 1.82
C ALA A 59 8.44 0.21 0.75
N LYS A 60 7.50 0.56 -0.13
CA LYS A 60 7.64 1.65 -1.12
C LYS A 60 7.34 3.04 -0.53
N GLY A 61 6.96 3.14 0.73
CA GLY A 61 6.57 4.40 1.37
C GLY A 61 5.25 4.96 0.85
N MET A 62 4.41 4.12 0.23
CA MET A 62 3.15 4.59 -0.36
C MET A 62 2.00 4.62 0.64
N ILE A 63 2.07 3.73 1.63
CA ILE A 63 1.09 3.62 2.69
C ILE A 63 1.79 3.61 4.04
N MET A 64 1.04 3.96 5.08
CA MET A 64 1.43 3.79 6.48
C MET A 64 0.39 2.91 7.17
N THR A 65 0.84 1.93 7.94
CA THR A 65 -0.03 1.11 8.79
C THR A 65 0.10 1.51 10.26
N GLY A 66 -1.02 1.50 10.99
CA GLY A 66 -1.04 1.85 12.42
C GLY A 66 -2.32 1.41 13.11
N SER A 67 -2.51 1.83 14.36
CA SER A 67 -3.69 1.46 15.16
C SER A 67 -5.03 1.89 14.54
N LYS A 68 -5.03 2.98 13.78
CA LYS A 68 -6.21 3.51 13.06
C LYS A 68 -6.47 2.81 11.72
N GLY A 69 -5.58 1.93 11.26
CA GLY A 69 -5.71 1.21 9.99
C GLY A 69 -4.60 1.56 9.01
N ILE A 70 -4.95 1.54 7.72
CA ILE A 70 -4.05 1.70 6.58
C ILE A 70 -4.36 3.04 5.93
N LEU A 71 -3.36 3.92 5.86
CA LEU A 71 -3.48 5.25 5.26
C LEU A 71 -2.63 5.34 4.00
N TRP A 72 -3.19 5.90 2.93
CA TRP A 72 -2.42 6.30 1.75
C TRP A 72 -1.66 7.60 2.05
N ILE A 73 -0.34 7.60 1.85
CA ILE A 73 0.53 8.75 2.16
C ILE A 73 1.34 9.22 0.95
N TYR A 74 1.31 8.49 -0.16
CA TYR A 74 2.04 8.87 -1.37
C TYR A 74 1.39 10.06 -2.07
N ASN A 75 2.18 11.11 -2.28
CA ASN A 75 1.77 12.24 -3.12
C ASN A 75 2.43 12.11 -4.50
N ASP A 76 1.62 11.95 -5.53
CA ASP A 76 2.08 11.85 -6.92
C ASP A 76 2.27 13.23 -7.59
N ASN A 77 1.92 14.33 -6.92
CA ASN A 77 2.07 15.68 -7.45
C ASN A 77 3.56 16.01 -7.70
N PRO A 78 3.98 16.20 -8.96
CA PRO A 78 5.38 16.47 -9.30
C PRO A 78 5.94 17.72 -8.62
N LYS A 79 5.10 18.74 -8.41
CA LYS A 79 5.51 19.99 -7.74
C LYS A 79 5.85 19.73 -6.27
N MET A 80 5.05 18.92 -5.58
CA MET A 80 5.32 18.57 -4.19
C MET A 80 6.57 17.71 -4.06
N ARG A 81 6.80 16.77 -4.97
CA ARG A 81 8.02 15.97 -5.00
C ARG A 81 9.28 16.83 -5.16
N LYS A 82 9.25 17.76 -6.12
CA LYS A 82 10.35 18.71 -6.33
C LYS A 82 10.63 19.56 -5.08
N LEU A 83 9.59 20.08 -4.42
CA LEU A 83 9.75 20.84 -3.18
C LEU A 83 10.34 19.99 -2.04
N MET A 84 9.95 18.72 -1.92
CA MET A 84 10.51 17.82 -0.92
C MET A 84 11.99 17.52 -1.18
N GLU A 85 12.37 17.30 -2.44
CA GLU A 85 13.78 17.11 -2.85
C GLU A 85 14.62 18.36 -2.49
N GLU A 86 14.16 19.55 -2.89
CA GLU A 86 14.84 20.82 -2.61
C GLU A 86 14.97 21.12 -1.11
N SER A 87 14.01 20.67 -0.28
CA SER A 87 14.02 20.90 1.16
C SER A 87 14.97 20.01 1.96
N VAL A 88 15.39 18.87 1.40
CA VAL A 88 16.34 17.95 2.05
C VAL A 88 17.79 18.39 1.82
N ASP A 89 18.01 19.19 0.77
CA ASP A 89 19.32 19.73 0.39
C ASP A 89 19.64 21.10 1.03
N ALA A 90 18.76 21.63 1.90
CA ALA A 90 18.88 22.93 2.58
C ALA A 90 19.21 22.79 4.07
#